data_AF-A0AA88KQS2-F1
#
_entry.id   AF-A0AA88KQS2-F1
#
_cell.length_a   1.000
_cell.length_b   1.000
_cell.length_c   1.000
_cell.angle_alpha   90.00
_cell.angle_beta   90.00
_cell.angle_gamma   90.00
#
_symmetry.space_group_name_H-M   'P 1'
#
loop_
_entity.id
_entity.type
_entity.pdbx_description
1 polymer ?
#
loop_
_entity_poly.entity_id
_entity_poly.type
_entity_poly.pdbx_seq_one_letter_code
_entity_poly.pdbx_strand_id
1 'polypeptide(L)'
;MKRRKQSQHTNTDLKTITQRYHPGTSEHDPTVASTSPVHSTNVCSQRLLYKTLIENINLNNQNNILLQHDQESKAVDQRTKTILHSHQNFLSELKINQDLEIYNYWDTSKECLALAMQFTCCCLFCLIFFLIYEWEPSGKFQSFEIMAIIILVNFVFILPFLYLHRTLKKSSKSNTNNLNESSHDIQQSMNISSFSSTVFNWIIVVLILLGASPILRTLTLLYSQDTIIALVCLLFIIHLFTHDYYFVNGKTEKFNCYLSLNCVIFISALFASRLRHSLDAFVILLVAIELFLLFPFVRHQLRKNDKTFLYVTIYLLMTCTTVTVLYYFVSSVFLLFAFLSVNIIMVFLMPYLFIFSQTHYKQVLTGPWDEASVHPIEYEKIKNYLVSKK
;
A
#
# COMPACT_ATOMS: atom_id res chain seq x y z
N MET A 1 -13.78 -52.49 -4.39
CA MET A 1 -12.92 -53.46 -5.11
C MET A 1 -11.47 -53.06 -4.92
N LYS A 2 -10.65 -53.95 -4.33
CA LYS A 2 -9.15 -54.00 -4.24
C LYS A 2 -8.40 -52.70 -3.85
N ARG A 3 -7.94 -52.56 -2.59
CA ARG A 3 -6.73 -53.10 -1.90
C ARG A 3 -5.59 -52.04 -1.88
N ARG A 4 -5.28 -51.41 -0.75
CA ARG A 4 -4.35 -51.81 0.35
C ARG A 4 -2.86 -51.55 0.01
N LYS A 5 -2.21 -50.59 0.71
CA LYS A 5 -1.23 -50.83 1.81
C LYS A 5 -0.34 -49.62 2.12
N GLN A 6 -0.24 -49.31 3.41
CA GLN A 6 0.87 -48.62 4.08
C GLN A 6 2.17 -49.44 3.98
N SER A 7 3.32 -48.76 4.10
CA SER A 7 4.50 -49.27 4.81
C SER A 7 5.38 -48.12 5.30
N GLN A 8 5.64 -48.11 6.61
CA GLN A 8 6.73 -47.43 7.31
C GLN A 8 8.05 -48.22 7.15
N HIS A 9 9.18 -47.53 7.29
CA HIS A 9 10.43 -47.92 8.01
C HIS A 9 11.45 -46.77 7.82
N THR A 10 11.86 -45.99 8.84
CA THR A 10 12.95 -46.22 9.85
C THR A 10 14.26 -46.71 9.20
N ASN A 11 15.45 -46.15 9.43
CA ASN A 11 16.06 -45.82 10.73
C ASN A 11 17.43 -45.10 10.55
N THR A 12 17.93 -44.55 11.67
CA THR A 12 19.36 -44.38 12.09
C THR A 12 20.24 -43.33 11.37
N ASP A 13 20.99 -42.42 12.02
CA ASP A 13 21.64 -42.48 13.33
C ASP A 13 21.78 -41.13 14.05
N LEU A 14 21.86 -41.28 15.37
CA LEU A 14 22.12 -40.32 16.44
C LEU A 14 23.65 -40.18 16.66
N LYS A 15 24.18 -38.95 16.85
CA LYS A 15 25.17 -38.59 17.90
C LYS A 15 25.74 -37.17 17.73
N THR A 16 25.19 -36.26 18.54
CA THR A 16 25.85 -35.45 19.57
C THR A 16 27.38 -35.29 19.50
N ILE A 17 27.89 -34.05 19.61
CA ILE A 17 28.71 -33.55 20.74
C ILE A 17 29.10 -32.08 20.49
N THR A 18 28.54 -31.21 21.33
CA THR A 18 29.02 -29.87 21.72
C THR A 18 30.26 -29.93 22.59
N GLN A 19 31.19 -28.97 22.44
CA GLN A 19 31.99 -28.28 23.49
C GLN A 19 33.13 -27.51 22.79
N ARG A 20 33.70 -26.39 23.24
CA ARG A 20 33.43 -25.27 24.18
C ARG A 20 34.77 -24.46 24.21
N TYR A 21 34.70 -23.22 24.72
CA TYR A 21 35.79 -22.41 25.30
C TYR A 21 36.76 -21.64 24.38
N HIS A 22 37.30 -20.45 24.72
CA HIS A 22 36.91 -19.19 25.40
C HIS A 22 38.13 -18.21 25.25
N PRO A 23 38.17 -16.98 25.81
CA PRO A 23 38.75 -15.78 25.18
C PRO A 23 40.13 -15.37 25.74
N GLY A 24 40.76 -14.35 25.15
CA GLY A 24 41.97 -13.71 25.67
C GLY A 24 42.06 -12.23 25.26
N THR A 25 42.27 -11.37 26.26
CA THR A 25 42.36 -9.89 26.27
C THR A 25 43.81 -9.39 26.21
N SER A 26 44.10 -8.23 25.59
CA SER A 26 45.01 -7.19 26.13
C SER A 26 45.01 -5.90 25.29
N GLU A 27 45.27 -4.78 25.98
CA GLU A 27 45.20 -3.34 25.66
C GLU A 27 46.26 -2.78 24.66
N HIS A 28 45.92 -1.67 23.96
CA HIS A 28 46.60 -0.34 24.02
C HIS A 28 46.18 0.61 22.86
N ASP A 29 45.78 1.84 23.21
CA ASP A 29 45.62 3.06 22.37
C ASP A 29 46.96 3.85 22.31
N PRO A 30 47.23 4.92 21.49
CA PRO A 30 46.30 5.83 20.77
C PRO A 30 46.76 6.40 19.37
N THR A 31 45.96 7.34 18.82
CA THR A 31 46.27 8.49 17.92
C THR A 31 46.27 8.41 16.37
N VAL A 32 45.29 9.17 15.80
CA VAL A 32 45.34 10.11 14.64
C VAL A 32 45.47 9.58 13.19
N ALA A 33 44.38 9.68 12.40
CA ALA A 33 44.26 10.51 11.16
C ALA A 33 43.17 10.02 10.16
N SER A 34 42.36 10.99 9.70
CA SER A 34 41.78 11.15 8.34
C SER A 34 40.84 10.10 7.70
N THR A 35 39.56 10.49 7.63
CA THR A 35 38.67 10.57 6.44
C THR A 35 38.87 9.57 5.27
N SER A 36 37.85 8.74 4.99
CA SER A 36 37.20 8.51 3.66
C SER A 36 36.47 7.15 3.58
N PRO A 37 35.46 6.97 2.70
CA PRO A 37 34.36 6.04 2.92
C PRO A 37 34.60 4.61 2.43
N VAL A 38 33.96 3.69 3.15
CA VAL A 38 33.86 2.25 2.92
C VAL A 38 33.10 1.97 1.61
N HIS A 39 33.78 2.01 0.46
CA HIS A 39 33.16 1.63 -0.82
C HIS A 39 33.99 0.66 -1.68
N SER A 40 35.18 0.22 -1.24
CA SER A 40 36.07 -0.58 -2.09
C SER A 40 36.17 -2.08 -1.76
N THR A 41 35.66 -2.54 -0.61
CA THR A 41 35.96 -3.91 -0.12
C THR A 41 35.14 -5.00 -0.80
N ASN A 42 33.85 -4.79 -1.07
CA ASN A 42 33.00 -5.80 -1.72
C ASN A 42 33.30 -6.02 -3.20
N VAL A 43 33.69 -4.96 -3.92
CA VAL A 43 34.10 -5.06 -5.33
C VAL A 43 35.47 -5.77 -5.45
N CYS A 44 36.37 -5.55 -4.47
CA CYS A 44 37.66 -6.23 -4.41
C CYS A 44 37.51 -7.74 -4.15
N SER A 45 36.63 -8.15 -3.24
CA SER A 45 36.37 -9.57 -2.95
C SER A 45 35.73 -10.32 -4.13
N GLN A 46 34.80 -9.71 -4.86
CA GLN A 46 34.24 -10.34 -6.06
C GLN A 46 35.27 -10.46 -7.19
N ARG A 47 36.14 -9.45 -7.34
CA ARG A 47 37.22 -9.47 -8.33
C ARG A 47 38.32 -10.49 -8.00
N LEU A 48 38.57 -10.73 -6.71
CA LEU A 48 39.49 -11.75 -6.22
C LEU A 48 38.93 -13.16 -6.41
N LEU A 49 37.63 -13.36 -6.13
CA LEU A 49 36.91 -14.60 -6.42
C LEU A 49 36.88 -14.92 -7.91
N TYR A 50 36.71 -13.90 -8.76
CA TYR A 50 36.77 -14.08 -10.21
C TYR A 50 38.19 -14.41 -10.70
N LYS A 51 39.22 -13.79 -10.11
CA LYS A 51 40.61 -14.09 -10.42
C LYS A 51 40.99 -15.53 -10.04
N THR A 52 40.61 -15.99 -8.85
CA THR A 52 40.89 -17.36 -8.40
C THR A 52 40.09 -18.40 -9.19
N LEU A 53 38.89 -18.06 -9.66
CA LEU A 53 38.09 -18.92 -10.52
C LEU A 53 38.69 -19.05 -11.92
N ILE A 54 39.20 -17.94 -12.50
CA ILE A 54 39.94 -17.94 -13.76
C ILE A 54 41.26 -18.72 -13.63
N GLU A 55 41.96 -18.57 -12.50
CA GLU A 55 43.23 -19.27 -12.25
C GLU A 55 43.03 -20.79 -12.05
N ASN A 56 41.97 -21.21 -11.36
CA ASN A 56 41.60 -22.62 -11.24
C ASN A 56 41.15 -23.24 -12.57
N ILE A 57 40.47 -22.48 -13.44
CA ILE A 57 40.12 -22.95 -14.80
C ILE A 57 41.38 -23.15 -15.65
N ASN A 58 42.35 -22.24 -15.54
CA ASN A 58 43.63 -22.36 -16.23
C ASN A 58 44.47 -23.55 -15.73
N LEU A 59 44.47 -23.80 -14.41
CA LEU A 59 45.14 -24.98 -13.82
C LEU A 59 44.44 -26.30 -14.22
N ASN A 60 43.11 -26.30 -14.31
CA ASN A 60 42.35 -27.46 -14.76
C ASN A 60 42.57 -27.76 -16.25
N ASN A 61 42.86 -26.73 -17.06
CA ASN A 61 43.25 -26.88 -18.47
C ASN A 61 44.69 -27.41 -18.65
N GLN A 62 45.61 -27.11 -17.73
CA GLN A 62 46.97 -27.67 -17.80
C GLN A 62 47.03 -29.15 -17.41
N ASN A 63 46.18 -29.61 -16.48
CA ASN A 63 46.16 -31.00 -16.03
C ASN A 63 45.47 -31.99 -17.00
N ASN A 64 44.76 -31.50 -18.02
CA ASN A 64 44.06 -32.31 -19.02
C ASN A 64 44.88 -32.63 -20.29
N ILE A 65 46.20 -32.39 -20.31
CA ILE A 65 47.06 -32.57 -21.50
C ILE A 65 47.82 -33.91 -21.51
N LEU A 66 47.24 -34.99 -20.93
CA LEU A 66 47.80 -36.33 -21.14
C LEU A 66 46.70 -37.34 -21.47
N LEU A 67 46.78 -37.79 -22.73
CA LEU A 67 46.01 -38.85 -23.41
C LEU A 67 44.71 -38.41 -24.12
N GLN A 68 44.89 -38.18 -25.44
CA GLN A 68 44.04 -38.71 -26.52
C GLN A 68 42.79 -37.90 -26.95
N HIS A 69 42.99 -36.79 -27.68
CA HIS A 69 42.39 -36.51 -29.01
C HIS A 69 42.82 -35.10 -29.51
N ASP A 70 43.81 -35.04 -30.40
CA ASP A 70 44.52 -33.80 -30.79
C ASP A 70 43.79 -32.93 -31.85
N GLN A 71 42.57 -33.33 -32.23
CA GLN A 71 41.65 -32.56 -33.07
C GLN A 71 40.42 -32.06 -32.33
N GLU A 72 39.94 -32.79 -31.32
CA GLU A 72 38.85 -32.32 -30.46
C GLU A 72 39.33 -31.24 -29.49
N SER A 73 40.55 -31.32 -28.97
CA SER A 73 41.11 -30.29 -28.08
C SER A 73 41.19 -28.91 -28.75
N LYS A 74 41.66 -28.85 -30.00
CA LYS A 74 41.75 -27.61 -30.80
C LYS A 74 40.38 -27.08 -31.24
N ALA A 75 39.43 -27.98 -31.57
CA ALA A 75 38.06 -27.60 -31.90
C ALA A 75 37.29 -27.10 -30.67
N VAL A 76 37.53 -27.68 -29.49
CA VAL A 76 36.96 -27.25 -28.21
C VAL A 76 37.55 -25.89 -27.79
N ASP A 77 38.85 -25.67 -27.97
CA ASP A 77 39.50 -24.37 -27.70
C ASP A 77 38.93 -23.27 -28.62
N GLN A 78 38.76 -23.57 -29.90
CA GLN A 78 38.17 -22.63 -30.85
C GLN A 78 36.70 -22.31 -30.57
N ARG A 79 35.89 -23.31 -30.18
CA ARG A 79 34.50 -23.10 -29.73
C ARG A 79 34.43 -22.26 -28.45
N THR A 80 35.33 -22.51 -27.51
CA THR A 80 35.39 -21.76 -26.25
C THR A 80 35.75 -20.31 -26.52
N LYS A 81 36.68 -20.05 -27.44
CA LYS A 81 37.07 -18.71 -27.87
C LYS A 81 35.94 -17.96 -28.57
N THR A 82 35.14 -18.63 -29.42
CA THR A 82 33.97 -18.01 -30.05
C THR A 82 32.87 -17.71 -29.05
N ILE A 83 32.66 -18.58 -28.06
CA ILE A 83 31.69 -18.36 -26.98
C ILE A 83 32.14 -17.17 -26.13
N LEU A 84 33.42 -17.10 -25.74
CA LEU A 84 33.96 -15.99 -24.95
C LEU A 84 33.82 -14.64 -25.68
N HIS A 85 34.10 -14.63 -27.00
CA HIS A 85 33.92 -13.45 -27.84
C HIS A 85 32.45 -13.03 -27.96
N SER A 86 31.53 -13.99 -28.09
CA SER A 86 30.08 -13.72 -28.07
C SER A 86 29.63 -13.10 -26.74
N HIS A 87 30.11 -13.63 -25.60
CA HIS A 87 29.83 -13.05 -24.29
C HIS A 87 30.42 -11.64 -24.13
N GLN A 88 31.63 -11.37 -24.63
CA GLN A 88 32.21 -10.02 -24.60
C GLN A 88 31.40 -9.04 -25.46
N ASN A 89 30.99 -9.46 -26.66
CA ASN A 89 30.14 -8.65 -27.53
C ASN A 89 28.79 -8.34 -26.85
N PHE A 90 28.15 -9.36 -26.29
CA PHE A 90 26.90 -9.20 -25.55
C PHE A 90 27.05 -8.21 -24.37
N LEU A 91 28.09 -8.36 -23.56
CA LEU A 91 28.33 -7.46 -22.43
C LEU A 91 28.62 -6.02 -22.89
N SER A 92 29.24 -5.84 -24.06
CA SER A 92 29.48 -4.52 -24.64
C SER A 92 28.22 -3.84 -25.18
N GLU A 93 27.19 -4.62 -25.51
CA GLU A 93 25.91 -4.13 -26.00
C GLU A 93 24.90 -3.81 -24.87
N LEU A 94 25.21 -4.19 -23.62
CA LEU A 94 24.40 -3.83 -22.45
C LEU A 94 24.44 -2.32 -22.23
N LYS A 95 23.25 -1.71 -22.23
CA LYS A 95 23.07 -0.30 -21.90
C LYS A 95 22.36 -0.17 -20.56
N ILE A 96 22.69 0.87 -19.81
CA ILE A 96 22.07 1.15 -18.51
C ILE A 96 21.06 2.27 -18.69
N ASN A 97 19.83 2.04 -18.21
CA ASN A 97 18.74 3.02 -18.13
C ASN A 97 18.31 3.62 -19.48
N GLN A 98 18.36 2.85 -20.57
CA GLN A 98 17.94 3.35 -21.89
C GLN A 98 16.44 3.70 -21.93
N ASP A 99 15.60 2.88 -21.30
CA ASP A 99 14.12 3.03 -21.31
C ASP A 99 13.56 3.45 -19.94
N LEU A 100 14.34 4.17 -19.14
CA LEU A 100 13.89 4.59 -17.82
C LEU A 100 12.91 5.78 -17.93
N GLU A 101 11.61 5.50 -17.92
CA GLU A 101 10.60 6.55 -17.73
C GLU A 101 10.69 7.14 -16.31
N ILE A 102 11.05 8.42 -16.22
CA ILE A 102 11.10 9.17 -14.95
C ILE A 102 9.71 9.75 -14.68
N TYR A 103 9.20 9.51 -13.47
CA TYR A 103 7.90 10.09 -13.08
C TYR A 103 8.01 11.59 -12.86
N ASN A 104 6.98 12.32 -13.28
CA ASN A 104 6.83 13.74 -12.98
C ASN A 104 6.52 13.94 -11.49
N TYR A 105 7.28 14.83 -10.84
CA TYR A 105 7.10 15.15 -9.41
C TYR A 105 5.66 15.51 -9.03
N TRP A 106 5.04 16.41 -9.79
CA TRP A 106 3.68 16.87 -9.48
C TRP A 106 2.63 15.78 -9.65
N ASP A 107 2.82 14.87 -10.60
CA ASP A 107 1.89 13.77 -10.81
C ASP A 107 2.05 12.72 -9.70
N THR A 108 3.29 12.39 -9.31
CA THR A 108 3.55 11.53 -8.15
C THR A 108 3.00 12.15 -6.85
N SER A 109 3.16 13.46 -6.64
CA SER A 109 2.62 14.15 -5.46
C SER A 109 1.09 14.08 -5.39
N LYS A 110 0.38 14.24 -6.53
CA LYS A 110 -1.08 14.04 -6.61
C LYS A 110 -1.49 12.61 -6.24
N GLU A 111 -0.68 11.61 -6.58
CA GLU A 111 -0.92 10.22 -6.19
C GLU A 111 -0.66 9.99 -4.68
N CYS A 112 0.39 10.61 -4.14
CA CYS A 112 0.73 10.57 -2.71
C CYS A 112 -0.33 11.25 -1.82
N LEU A 113 -1.14 12.14 -2.37
CA LEU A 113 -2.25 12.77 -1.66
C LEU A 113 -3.23 11.76 -1.07
N ALA A 114 -3.41 10.59 -1.70
CA ALA A 114 -4.25 9.52 -1.17
C ALA A 114 -3.72 8.93 0.13
N LEU A 115 -2.39 8.83 0.28
CA LEU A 115 -1.73 8.39 1.50
C LEU A 115 -1.94 9.42 2.62
N ALA A 116 -1.69 10.70 2.33
CA ALA A 116 -1.87 11.79 3.30
C ALA A 116 -3.33 11.91 3.76
N MET A 117 -4.29 11.73 2.84
CA MET A 117 -5.71 11.74 3.17
C MET A 117 -6.10 10.53 4.03
N GLN A 118 -5.55 9.33 3.77
CA GLN A 118 -5.81 8.16 4.61
C GLN A 118 -5.25 8.33 6.03
N PHE A 119 -4.05 8.88 6.15
CA PHE A 119 -3.47 9.24 7.44
C PHE A 119 -4.35 10.26 8.18
N THR A 120 -4.84 11.28 7.47
CA THR A 120 -5.76 12.29 8.02
C THR A 120 -7.07 11.65 8.51
N CYS A 121 -7.64 10.68 7.79
CA CYS A 121 -8.80 9.92 8.27
C CYS A 121 -8.52 9.20 9.60
N CYS A 122 -7.35 8.58 9.74
CA CYS A 122 -6.95 7.90 10.98
C CYS A 122 -6.82 8.90 12.14
N CYS A 123 -6.15 10.02 11.93
CA CYS A 123 -6.03 11.07 12.93
C CYS A 123 -7.38 11.66 13.34
N LEU A 124 -8.24 11.96 12.36
CA LEU A 124 -9.57 12.50 12.60
C LEU A 124 -10.45 11.51 13.37
N PHE A 125 -10.37 10.21 13.06
CA PHE A 125 -11.05 9.17 13.82
C PHE A 125 -10.58 9.11 15.28
N CYS A 126 -9.26 9.15 15.52
CA CYS A 126 -8.70 9.20 16.88
C CYS A 126 -9.11 10.47 17.63
N LEU A 127 -9.18 11.61 16.94
CA LEU A 127 -9.63 12.87 17.55
C LEU A 127 -11.11 12.82 17.91
N ILE A 128 -11.96 12.25 17.06
CA ILE A 128 -13.38 12.06 17.39
C ILE A 128 -13.51 11.17 18.64
N PHE A 129 -12.76 10.06 18.71
CA PHE A 129 -12.72 9.24 19.91
C PHE A 129 -12.26 10.03 21.14
N PHE A 130 -11.18 10.81 21.02
CA PHE A 130 -10.68 11.64 22.12
C PHE A 130 -11.70 12.68 22.58
N LEU A 131 -12.39 13.36 21.65
CA LEU A 131 -13.42 14.33 21.97
C LEU A 131 -14.58 13.69 22.74
N ILE A 132 -15.02 12.50 22.33
CA ILE A 132 -16.08 11.79 23.03
C ILE A 132 -15.59 11.31 24.40
N TYR A 133 -14.36 10.79 24.49
CA TYR A 133 -13.79 10.25 25.73
C TYR A 133 -13.50 11.31 26.80
N GLU A 134 -12.91 12.45 26.42
CA GLU A 134 -12.44 13.49 27.34
C GLU A 134 -13.53 14.50 27.71
N TRP A 135 -14.46 14.82 26.79
CA TRP A 135 -15.43 15.89 27.04
C TRP A 135 -16.62 15.42 27.89
N GLU A 136 -16.98 14.14 27.83
CA GLU A 136 -18.08 13.56 28.59
C GLU A 136 -18.04 13.86 30.12
N PRO A 137 -16.91 13.74 30.84
CA PRO A 137 -16.84 14.08 32.27
C PRO A 137 -16.91 15.57 32.62
N SER A 138 -16.67 16.48 31.67
CA SER A 138 -16.55 17.92 31.99
C SER A 138 -17.88 18.65 32.13
N GLY A 139 -19.01 18.00 31.81
CA GLY A 139 -20.37 18.51 32.02
C GLY A 139 -20.74 19.79 31.25
N LYS A 140 -19.83 20.30 30.40
CA LYS A 140 -20.01 21.56 29.66
C LYS A 140 -20.90 21.44 28.41
N PHE A 141 -21.05 20.23 27.88
CA PHE A 141 -21.95 19.92 26.76
C PHE A 141 -22.72 18.65 27.09
N GLN A 142 -24.03 18.64 26.83
CA GLN A 142 -24.77 17.38 26.82
C GLN A 142 -24.22 16.53 25.67
N SER A 143 -23.82 15.29 25.94
CA SER A 143 -23.27 14.32 24.97
C SER A 143 -24.09 14.22 23.68
N PHE A 144 -25.38 14.53 23.74
CA PHE A 144 -26.28 14.64 22.60
C PHE A 144 -25.92 15.72 21.58
N GLU A 145 -25.44 16.90 21.97
CA GLU A 145 -25.16 17.98 21.03
C GLU A 145 -23.92 17.69 20.18
N ILE A 146 -22.85 17.16 20.80
CA ILE A 146 -21.63 16.77 20.11
C ILE A 146 -21.90 15.56 19.20
N MET A 147 -22.66 14.56 19.67
CA MET A 147 -23.08 13.44 18.83
C MET A 147 -23.99 13.88 17.69
N ALA A 148 -24.92 14.81 17.91
CA ALA A 148 -25.78 15.35 16.85
C ALA A 148 -24.99 16.15 15.82
N ILE A 149 -24.00 16.94 16.23
CA ILE A 149 -23.12 17.68 15.31
C ILE A 149 -22.26 16.70 14.50
N ILE A 150 -21.66 15.69 15.13
CA ILE A 150 -20.87 14.66 14.44
C ILE A 150 -21.76 13.91 13.43
N ILE A 151 -22.94 13.44 13.86
CA ILE A 151 -23.90 12.75 12.99
C ILE A 151 -24.40 13.67 11.86
N LEU A 152 -24.66 14.95 12.12
CA LEU A 152 -25.13 15.91 11.13
C LEU A 152 -24.04 16.25 10.10
N VAL A 153 -22.80 16.46 10.55
CA VAL A 153 -21.64 16.67 9.68
C VAL A 153 -21.36 15.41 8.84
N ASN A 154 -21.53 14.22 9.41
CA ASN A 154 -21.40 12.95 8.69
C ASN A 154 -22.53 12.68 7.70
N PHE A 155 -23.76 13.09 8.01
CA PHE A 155 -24.90 13.04 7.07
C PHE A 155 -24.65 13.93 5.85
N VAL A 156 -23.93 15.04 6.02
CA VAL A 156 -23.47 15.93 4.95
C VAL A 156 -22.41 15.27 4.06
N PHE A 157 -21.70 14.23 4.49
CA PHE A 157 -20.82 13.41 3.63
C PHE A 157 -21.53 12.22 2.98
N ILE A 158 -22.51 11.61 3.68
CA ILE A 158 -23.33 10.50 3.17
C ILE A 158 -24.25 10.96 2.02
N LEU A 159 -24.86 12.15 2.12
CA LEU A 159 -25.78 12.64 1.09
C LEU A 159 -25.10 12.88 -0.27
N PRO A 160 -23.91 13.50 -0.36
CA PRO A 160 -23.10 13.55 -1.57
C PRO A 160 -22.63 12.18 -2.05
N PHE A 161 -22.33 11.24 -1.14
CA PHE A 161 -21.97 9.87 -1.53
C PHE A 161 -23.16 9.13 -2.17
N LEU A 162 -24.36 9.22 -1.58
CA LEU A 162 -25.59 8.65 -2.15
C LEU A 162 -26.00 9.35 -3.45
N TYR A 163 -25.80 10.67 -3.53
CA TYR A 163 -25.99 11.45 -4.75
C TYR A 163 -25.02 11.02 -5.86
N LEU A 164 -23.73 10.90 -5.53
CA LEU A 164 -22.70 10.46 -6.46
C LEU A 164 -22.96 9.02 -6.91
N HIS A 165 -23.28 8.10 -6.00
CA HIS A 165 -23.67 6.73 -6.31
C HIS A 165 -24.87 6.67 -7.28
N ARG A 166 -25.88 7.53 -7.08
CA ARG A 166 -27.02 7.66 -8.02
C ARG A 166 -26.60 8.16 -9.39
N THR A 167 -25.73 9.18 -9.48
CA THR A 167 -25.23 9.68 -10.77
C THR A 167 -24.42 8.62 -11.52
N LEU A 168 -23.66 7.78 -10.80
CA LEU A 168 -22.85 6.72 -11.37
C LEU A 168 -23.69 5.56 -11.92
N LYS A 169 -24.72 5.14 -11.19
CA LYS A 169 -25.67 4.13 -11.68
C LYS A 169 -26.42 4.63 -12.91
N LYS A 170 -26.70 5.95 -12.99
CA LYS A 170 -27.33 6.58 -14.16
C LYS A 170 -26.38 6.59 -15.38
N SER A 171 -25.10 6.94 -15.19
CA SER A 171 -24.09 6.93 -16.25
C SER A 171 -23.79 5.52 -16.78
N SER A 172 -23.73 4.52 -15.90
CA SER A 172 -23.53 3.11 -16.28
C SER A 172 -24.67 2.57 -17.13
N LYS A 173 -25.93 2.89 -16.78
CA LYS A 173 -27.12 2.53 -17.61
C LYS A 173 -27.17 3.28 -18.94
N SER A 174 -26.78 4.55 -18.98
CA SER A 174 -26.75 5.32 -20.23
C SER A 174 -25.79 4.72 -21.26
N ASN A 175 -24.61 4.26 -20.84
CA ASN A 175 -23.66 3.59 -21.74
C ASN A 175 -24.15 2.22 -22.23
N THR A 176 -25.01 1.53 -21.49
CA THR A 176 -25.60 0.25 -21.92
C THR A 176 -26.76 0.46 -22.91
N ASN A 177 -27.50 1.55 -22.77
CA ASN A 177 -28.61 1.88 -23.66
C ASN A 177 -28.13 2.38 -25.03
N ASN A 178 -26.97 3.04 -25.11
CA ASN A 178 -26.39 3.51 -26.38
C ASN A 178 -25.93 2.37 -27.33
N LEU A 179 -25.86 1.13 -26.85
CA LEU A 179 -25.62 -0.05 -27.70
C LEU A 179 -26.92 -0.70 -28.19
N ASN A 180 -28.06 -0.34 -27.60
CA ASN A 180 -29.36 -0.96 -27.85
C ASN A 180 -30.45 0.12 -28.00
N GLU A 181 -30.25 1.10 -28.89
CA GLU A 181 -31.29 2.08 -29.25
C GLU A 181 -31.88 1.77 -30.61
N SER A 182 -32.80 0.79 -30.61
CA SER A 182 -33.88 0.75 -31.60
C SER A 182 -35.12 0.12 -30.96
N SER A 183 -35.79 0.89 -30.09
CA SER A 183 -37.26 0.87 -29.88
C SER A 183 -37.61 1.79 -28.70
N HIS A 184 -38.19 2.95 -29.01
CA HIS A 184 -39.05 3.75 -28.13
C HIS A 184 -40.23 2.87 -27.63
N ASP A 185 -40.74 2.94 -26.40
CA ASP A 185 -41.45 4.06 -25.78
C ASP A 185 -41.65 3.86 -24.26
N ILE A 186 -41.70 4.98 -23.53
CA ILE A 186 -42.42 5.24 -22.26
C ILE A 186 -42.33 4.15 -21.18
N GLN A 187 -41.31 4.23 -20.32
CA GLN A 187 -41.39 3.68 -18.96
C GLN A 187 -40.73 4.60 -17.94
N GLN A 188 -41.30 5.79 -17.79
CA GLN A 188 -41.02 6.69 -16.67
C GLN A 188 -41.81 6.26 -15.42
N SER A 189 -41.78 4.97 -15.07
CA SER A 189 -42.11 4.54 -13.71
C SER A 189 -40.86 4.67 -12.86
N MET A 190 -40.85 5.78 -12.13
CA MET A 190 -39.90 6.15 -11.10
C MET A 190 -39.20 4.95 -10.41
N ASN A 191 -37.88 5.03 -10.38
CA ASN A 191 -36.89 4.16 -9.73
C ASN A 191 -37.00 4.19 -8.17
N ILE A 192 -38.22 4.25 -7.61
CA ILE A 192 -38.52 4.26 -6.17
C ILE A 192 -38.15 2.92 -5.52
N SER A 193 -38.32 1.80 -6.21
CA SER A 193 -38.05 0.46 -5.65
C SER A 193 -36.57 0.27 -5.31
N SER A 194 -35.64 0.68 -6.18
CA SER A 194 -34.21 0.54 -5.90
C SER A 194 -33.69 1.51 -4.84
N PHE A 195 -34.32 2.69 -4.72
CA PHE A 195 -34.02 3.62 -3.64
C PHE A 195 -34.52 3.10 -2.29
N SER A 196 -35.77 2.62 -2.23
CA SER A 196 -36.35 2.02 -1.03
C SER A 196 -35.49 0.87 -0.51
N SER A 197 -35.05 -0.04 -1.40
CA SER A 197 -34.14 -1.14 -1.00
C SER A 197 -32.79 -0.66 -0.48
N THR A 198 -32.22 0.40 -1.05
CA THR A 198 -30.92 0.95 -0.59
C THR A 198 -31.05 1.59 0.78
N VAL A 199 -32.10 2.40 0.98
CA VAL A 199 -32.40 3.03 2.27
C VAL A 199 -32.70 1.97 3.32
N PHE A 200 -33.48 0.95 2.97
CA PHE A 200 -33.79 -0.16 3.86
C PHE A 200 -32.53 -0.93 4.30
N ASN A 201 -31.61 -1.23 3.38
CA ASN A 201 -30.32 -1.86 3.72
C ASN A 201 -29.49 -0.99 4.66
N TRP A 202 -29.47 0.33 4.43
CA TRP A 202 -28.78 1.27 5.32
C TRP A 202 -29.42 1.34 6.71
N ILE A 203 -30.75 1.34 6.79
CA ILE A 203 -31.47 1.24 8.06
C ILE A 203 -31.11 -0.05 8.79
N ILE A 204 -31.05 -1.19 8.08
CA ILE A 204 -30.63 -2.47 8.66
C ILE A 204 -29.22 -2.36 9.24
N VAL A 205 -28.25 -1.80 8.50
CA VAL A 205 -26.88 -1.62 9.00
C VAL A 205 -26.88 -0.78 10.28
N VAL A 206 -27.59 0.35 10.30
CA VAL A 206 -27.70 1.21 11.48
C VAL A 206 -28.31 0.47 12.67
N LEU A 207 -29.37 -0.30 12.46
CA LEU A 207 -30.02 -1.09 13.52
C LEU A 207 -29.09 -2.20 14.05
N ILE A 208 -28.35 -2.88 13.18
CA ILE A 208 -27.36 -3.89 13.58
C ILE A 208 -26.26 -3.24 14.42
N LEU A 209 -25.73 -2.09 14.01
CA LEU A 209 -24.70 -1.37 14.76
C LEU A 209 -25.22 -0.91 16.12
N LEU A 210 -26.45 -0.42 16.19
CA LEU A 210 -27.09 0.01 17.43
C LEU A 210 -27.24 -1.18 18.41
N GLY A 211 -27.63 -2.34 17.92
CA GLY A 211 -27.73 -3.57 18.72
C GLY A 211 -26.36 -4.17 19.11
N ALA A 212 -25.35 -4.06 18.24
CA ALA A 212 -24.00 -4.55 18.48
C ALA A 212 -23.20 -3.66 19.45
N SER A 213 -23.53 -2.36 19.50
CA SER A 213 -22.82 -1.38 20.31
C SER A 213 -22.64 -1.76 21.81
N PRO A 214 -23.69 -2.15 22.57
CA PRO A 214 -23.51 -2.55 23.97
C PRO A 214 -22.60 -3.77 24.15
N ILE A 215 -22.59 -4.68 23.18
CA ILE A 215 -21.72 -5.86 23.18
C ILE A 215 -20.27 -5.44 22.93
N LEU A 216 -20.02 -4.64 21.90
CA LEU A 216 -18.68 -4.14 21.57
C LEU A 216 -18.10 -3.27 22.69
N ARG A 217 -18.95 -2.49 23.36
CA ARG A 217 -18.57 -1.72 24.54
C ARG A 217 -18.07 -2.61 25.69
N THR A 218 -18.62 -3.81 25.87
CA THR A 218 -18.26 -4.67 27.00
C THR A 218 -17.14 -5.67 26.69
N LEU A 219 -16.85 -5.90 25.41
CA LEU A 219 -16.00 -6.99 24.93
C LEU A 219 -14.59 -6.99 25.55
N THR A 220 -13.94 -5.83 25.62
CA THR A 220 -12.52 -5.72 26.00
C THR A 220 -12.30 -4.90 27.27
N LEU A 221 -13.35 -4.64 28.07
CA LEU A 221 -13.27 -3.84 29.31
C LEU A 221 -12.20 -4.31 30.30
N LEU A 222 -11.92 -5.62 30.32
CA LEU A 222 -10.96 -6.23 31.25
C LEU A 222 -9.49 -6.02 30.86
N TYR A 223 -9.21 -5.61 29.62
CA TYR A 223 -7.84 -5.35 29.17
C TYR A 223 -7.36 -3.96 29.59
N SER A 224 -6.06 -3.86 29.92
CA SER A 224 -5.43 -2.60 30.33
C SER A 224 -5.39 -1.57 29.21
N GLN A 225 -5.38 -0.28 29.58
CA GLN A 225 -5.39 0.84 28.64
C GLN A 225 -4.14 0.85 27.74
N ASP A 226 -2.95 0.64 28.32
CA ASP A 226 -1.69 0.63 27.56
C ASP A 226 -1.68 -0.44 26.46
N THR A 227 -2.21 -1.62 26.77
CA THR A 227 -2.32 -2.72 25.80
C THR A 227 -3.25 -2.34 24.64
N ILE A 228 -4.37 -1.69 24.93
CA ILE A 228 -5.33 -1.26 23.91
C ILE A 228 -4.72 -0.20 23.00
N ILE A 229 -4.05 0.81 23.55
CA ILE A 229 -3.37 1.84 22.76
C ILE A 229 -2.31 1.19 21.86
N ALA A 230 -1.50 0.28 22.40
CA ALA A 230 -0.50 -0.45 21.62
C ALA A 230 -1.13 -1.25 20.46
N LEU A 231 -2.22 -1.98 20.71
CA LEU A 231 -2.96 -2.72 19.69
C LEU A 231 -3.56 -1.79 18.63
N VAL A 232 -4.15 -0.67 19.04
CA VAL A 232 -4.71 0.32 18.12
C VAL A 232 -3.63 0.92 17.22
N CYS A 233 -2.49 1.32 17.79
CA CYS A 233 -1.36 1.82 17.00
C CYS A 233 -0.87 0.77 15.99
N LEU A 234 -0.71 -0.49 16.42
CA LEU A 234 -0.29 -1.57 15.54
C LEU A 234 -1.31 -1.84 14.43
N LEU A 235 -2.61 -1.87 14.75
CA LEU A 235 -3.66 -2.09 13.77
C LEU A 235 -3.78 -0.92 12.79
N PHE A 236 -3.55 0.33 13.22
CA PHE A 236 -3.51 1.48 12.32
C PHE A 236 -2.33 1.41 11.37
N ILE A 237 -1.16 0.97 11.85
CA ILE A 237 0.00 0.73 10.99
C ILE A 237 -0.34 -0.32 9.93
N ILE A 238 -0.88 -1.49 10.33
CA ILE A 238 -1.29 -2.53 9.39
C ILE A 238 -2.35 -2.00 8.41
N HIS A 239 -3.33 -1.25 8.90
CA HIS A 239 -4.36 -0.64 8.07
C HIS A 239 -3.75 0.29 7.00
N LEU A 240 -2.87 1.20 7.39
CA LEU A 240 -2.22 2.14 6.45
C LEU A 240 -1.38 1.42 5.40
N PHE A 241 -0.69 0.32 5.75
CA PHE A 241 0.10 -0.46 4.79
C PHE A 241 -0.74 -1.36 3.87
N THR A 242 -1.88 -1.84 4.35
CA THR A 242 -2.72 -2.83 3.63
C THR A 242 -3.91 -2.20 2.92
N HIS A 243 -4.04 -0.88 2.99
CA HIS A 243 -5.10 -0.14 2.31
C HIS A 243 -4.88 -0.11 0.80
N ASP A 244 -5.94 -0.34 0.02
CA ASP A 244 -5.89 -0.37 -1.44
C ASP A 244 -5.83 1.04 -2.05
N TYR A 245 -4.63 1.59 -2.16
CA TYR A 245 -4.40 2.90 -2.78
C TYR A 245 -4.60 2.91 -4.30
N TYR A 246 -4.50 1.76 -4.97
CA TYR A 246 -4.76 1.64 -6.40
C TYR A 246 -6.23 1.88 -6.70
N PHE A 247 -7.11 1.28 -5.90
CA PHE A 247 -8.54 1.53 -5.98
C PHE A 247 -8.86 3.01 -5.70
N VAL A 248 -8.36 3.58 -4.61
CA VAL A 248 -8.65 4.98 -4.24
C VAL A 248 -8.20 5.98 -5.32
N ASN A 249 -7.12 5.70 -6.04
CA ASN A 249 -6.63 6.53 -7.14
C ASN A 249 -7.36 6.29 -8.48
N GLY A 250 -8.38 5.43 -8.51
CA GLY A 250 -9.17 5.18 -9.72
C GLY A 250 -8.50 4.25 -10.74
N LYS A 251 -7.42 3.55 -10.37
CA LYS A 251 -6.65 2.69 -11.28
C LYS A 251 -7.26 1.29 -11.44
N THR A 252 -8.01 0.84 -10.45
CA THR A 252 -8.66 -0.47 -10.44
C THR A 252 -10.15 -0.32 -10.10
N GLU A 253 -11.01 -1.09 -10.76
CA GLU A 253 -12.46 -1.11 -10.48
C GLU A 253 -12.83 -2.02 -9.30
N LYS A 254 -11.96 -2.99 -8.99
CA LYS A 254 -12.19 -3.96 -7.91
C LYS A 254 -11.57 -3.43 -6.62
N PHE A 255 -12.37 -3.38 -5.57
CA PHE A 255 -11.92 -3.01 -4.24
C PHE A 255 -11.43 -4.25 -3.48
N ASN A 256 -10.13 -4.35 -3.20
CA ASN A 256 -9.54 -5.48 -2.48
C ASN A 256 -8.87 -5.01 -1.18
N CYS A 257 -9.69 -4.78 -0.15
CA CYS A 257 -9.24 -4.14 1.09
C CYS A 257 -9.70 -4.90 2.36
N TYR A 258 -9.80 -6.22 2.29
CA TYR A 258 -10.37 -7.02 3.38
C TYR A 258 -9.57 -6.90 4.69
N LEU A 259 -8.24 -6.97 4.60
CA LEU A 259 -7.37 -6.88 5.77
C LEU A 259 -7.44 -5.50 6.45
N SER A 260 -7.31 -4.44 5.65
CA SER A 260 -7.38 -3.06 6.14
C SER A 260 -8.74 -2.74 6.77
N LEU A 261 -9.85 -3.20 6.19
CA LEU A 261 -11.19 -3.02 6.78
C LEU A 261 -11.35 -3.80 8.08
N ASN A 262 -10.87 -5.05 8.14
CA ASN A 262 -10.90 -5.83 9.37
C ASN A 262 -10.11 -5.13 10.48
N CYS A 263 -8.93 -4.59 10.18
CA CYS A 263 -8.14 -3.81 11.15
C CYS A 263 -8.95 -2.63 11.71
N VAL A 264 -9.63 -1.86 10.87
CA VAL A 264 -10.48 -0.74 11.31
C VAL A 264 -11.64 -1.22 12.18
N ILE A 265 -12.29 -2.33 11.82
CA ILE A 265 -13.37 -2.89 12.64
C ILE A 265 -12.84 -3.23 14.03
N PHE A 266 -11.68 -3.88 14.13
CA PHE A 266 -11.06 -4.15 15.43
C PHE A 266 -10.68 -2.88 16.20
N ILE A 267 -10.11 -1.87 15.52
CA ILE A 267 -9.80 -0.57 16.14
C ILE A 267 -11.06 0.07 16.70
N SER A 268 -12.14 0.11 15.92
CA SER A 268 -13.42 0.70 16.33
C SER A 268 -14.03 -0.03 17.53
N ALA A 269 -13.91 -1.37 17.59
CA ALA A 269 -14.33 -2.16 18.73
C ALA A 269 -13.49 -1.88 19.99
N LEU A 270 -12.17 -1.76 19.84
CA LEU A 270 -11.25 -1.44 20.93
C LEU A 270 -11.57 -0.05 21.52
N PHE A 271 -11.79 0.95 20.69
CA PHE A 271 -12.22 2.29 21.13
C PHE A 271 -13.62 2.30 21.75
N ALA A 272 -14.60 1.64 21.12
CA ALA A 272 -15.96 1.52 21.65
C ALA A 272 -15.98 0.97 23.09
N SER A 273 -15.06 0.05 23.41
CA SER A 273 -14.94 -0.53 24.74
C SER A 273 -14.50 0.43 25.84
N ARG A 274 -13.96 1.61 25.50
CA ARG A 274 -13.51 2.61 26.48
C ARG A 274 -14.57 3.67 26.79
N LEU A 275 -15.67 3.68 26.03
CA LEU A 275 -16.72 4.67 26.14
C LEU A 275 -17.72 4.29 27.25
N ARG A 276 -18.29 5.30 27.90
CA ARG A 276 -19.17 5.09 29.05
C ARG A 276 -20.59 4.75 28.63
N HIS A 277 -21.09 5.28 27.52
CA HIS A 277 -22.43 4.95 27.03
C HIS A 277 -22.40 4.09 25.76
N SER A 278 -23.45 3.27 25.59
CA SER A 278 -23.64 2.48 24.36
C SER A 278 -23.97 3.36 23.15
N LEU A 279 -24.48 4.58 23.33
CA LEU A 279 -24.71 5.50 22.22
C LEU A 279 -23.40 6.07 21.66
N ASP A 280 -22.42 6.34 22.52
CA ASP A 280 -21.09 6.81 22.10
C ASP A 280 -20.36 5.75 21.26
N ALA A 281 -20.43 4.49 21.71
CA ALA A 281 -19.90 3.34 20.99
C ALA A 281 -20.59 3.17 19.62
N PHE A 282 -21.89 3.42 19.53
CA PHE A 282 -22.60 3.42 18.26
C PHE A 282 -22.08 4.50 17.31
N VAL A 283 -21.84 5.72 17.80
CA VAL A 283 -21.31 6.82 16.98
C VAL A 283 -19.91 6.52 16.48
N ILE A 284 -19.01 5.99 17.32
CA ILE A 284 -17.65 5.61 16.88
C ILE A 284 -17.70 4.54 15.79
N LEU A 285 -18.58 3.55 15.91
CA LEU A 285 -18.75 2.52 14.88
C LEU A 285 -19.29 3.09 13.56
N LEU A 286 -20.24 4.03 13.65
CA LEU A 286 -20.80 4.71 12.48
C LEU A 286 -19.72 5.54 11.75
N VAL A 287 -18.97 6.34 12.50
CA VAL A 287 -17.86 7.15 11.97
C VAL A 287 -16.80 6.25 11.32
N ALA A 288 -16.49 5.09 11.91
CA ALA A 288 -15.53 4.15 11.33
C ALA A 288 -15.99 3.68 9.94
N ILE A 289 -17.27 3.30 9.80
CA ILE A 289 -17.84 2.88 8.52
C ILE A 289 -17.81 4.03 7.51
N GLU A 290 -18.13 5.25 7.92
CA GLU A 290 -18.13 6.40 7.02
C GLU A 290 -16.73 6.74 6.51
N LEU A 291 -15.75 6.86 7.41
CA LEU A 291 -14.39 7.28 7.06
C LEU A 291 -13.58 6.19 6.34
N PHE A 292 -13.78 4.91 6.68
CA PHE A 292 -12.94 3.83 6.18
C PHE A 292 -13.62 2.90 5.19
N LEU A 293 -14.95 2.78 5.20
CA LEU A 293 -15.68 1.98 4.21
C LEU A 293 -16.22 2.85 3.09
N LEU A 294 -16.96 3.93 3.40
CA LEU A 294 -17.68 4.72 2.39
C LEU A 294 -16.81 5.75 1.68
N PHE A 295 -16.01 6.49 2.44
CA PHE A 295 -15.17 7.54 1.91
C PHE A 295 -14.17 7.08 0.82
N PRO A 296 -13.51 5.89 0.90
CA PRO A 296 -12.73 5.35 -0.22
C PRO A 296 -13.49 5.27 -1.54
N PHE A 297 -14.79 4.94 -1.53
CA PHE A 297 -15.59 4.90 -2.76
C PHE A 297 -15.86 6.30 -3.31
N VAL A 298 -16.12 7.31 -2.45
CA VAL A 298 -16.22 8.71 -2.90
C VAL A 298 -14.94 9.14 -3.61
N ARG A 299 -13.79 8.85 -2.98
CA ARG A 299 -12.46 9.19 -3.49
C ARG A 299 -12.16 8.53 -4.83
N HIS A 300 -12.41 7.23 -4.94
CA HIS A 300 -12.27 6.47 -6.19
C HIS A 300 -13.04 7.15 -7.34
N GLN A 301 -14.27 7.60 -7.07
CA GLN A 301 -15.13 8.21 -8.09
C GLN A 301 -14.71 9.64 -8.46
N LEU A 302 -14.19 10.41 -7.51
CA LEU A 302 -13.61 11.72 -7.82
C LEU A 302 -12.38 11.58 -8.71
N ARG A 303 -11.52 10.59 -8.42
CA ARG A 303 -10.31 10.30 -9.21
C ARG A 303 -10.63 9.75 -10.58
N LYS A 304 -11.61 8.85 -10.70
CA LYS A 304 -12.05 8.28 -11.99
C LYS A 304 -12.65 9.32 -12.94
N ASN A 305 -13.28 10.37 -12.42
CA ASN A 305 -13.87 11.45 -13.22
C ASN A 305 -12.91 12.64 -13.43
N ASP A 306 -11.61 12.46 -13.16
CA ASP A 306 -10.57 13.50 -13.25
C ASP A 306 -10.87 14.79 -12.45
N LYS A 307 -11.68 14.68 -11.39
CA LYS A 307 -12.07 15.81 -10.51
C LYS A 307 -11.00 16.11 -9.46
N THR A 308 -9.76 16.31 -9.92
CA THR A 308 -8.59 16.53 -9.06
C THR A 308 -8.77 17.74 -8.15
N PHE A 309 -9.36 18.83 -8.64
CA PHE A 309 -9.62 20.02 -7.83
C PHE A 309 -10.50 19.72 -6.61
N LEU A 310 -11.63 19.01 -6.82
CA LEU A 310 -12.52 18.64 -5.71
C LEU A 310 -11.84 17.68 -4.72
N TYR A 311 -11.02 16.75 -5.23
CA TYR A 311 -10.26 15.84 -4.40
C TYR A 311 -9.28 16.58 -3.48
N VAL A 312 -8.54 17.56 -4.02
CA VAL A 312 -7.63 18.42 -3.24
C VAL A 312 -8.41 19.29 -2.26
N THR A 313 -9.54 19.87 -2.67
CA THR A 313 -10.39 20.68 -1.79
C THR A 313 -10.90 19.89 -0.59
N ILE A 314 -11.32 18.63 -0.78
CA ILE A 314 -11.74 17.75 0.31
C ILE A 314 -10.57 17.46 1.26
N TYR A 315 -9.37 17.20 0.72
CA TYR A 315 -8.18 17.02 1.55
C TYR A 315 -7.86 18.26 2.41
N LEU A 316 -7.86 19.44 1.80
CA LEU A 316 -7.62 20.70 2.50
C LEU A 316 -8.68 20.98 3.57
N LEU A 317 -9.94 20.65 3.28
CA LEU A 317 -11.01 20.78 4.27
C LEU A 317 -10.79 19.83 5.45
N MET A 318 -10.46 18.55 5.20
CA MET A 318 -10.20 17.57 6.26
C MET A 318 -8.97 17.92 7.11
N THR A 319 -7.92 18.44 6.50
CA THR A 319 -6.73 18.88 7.24
C THR A 319 -7.03 20.14 8.06
N CYS A 320 -7.77 21.10 7.51
CA CYS A 320 -8.22 22.30 8.23
C CYS A 320 -9.11 21.96 9.43
N THR A 321 -10.08 21.05 9.26
CA THR A 321 -10.93 20.60 10.37
C THR A 321 -10.11 19.90 11.45
N THR A 322 -9.18 19.03 11.06
CA THR A 322 -8.28 18.32 11.99
C THR A 322 -7.40 19.29 12.78
N VAL A 323 -6.81 20.29 12.12
CA VAL A 323 -6.00 21.34 12.76
C VAL A 323 -6.84 22.18 13.71
N THR A 324 -8.04 22.58 13.30
CA THR A 324 -8.97 23.36 14.13
C THR A 324 -9.32 22.59 15.40
N VAL A 325 -9.66 21.30 15.26
CA VAL A 325 -9.98 20.43 16.40
C VAL A 325 -8.78 20.26 17.34
N LEU A 326 -7.59 20.02 16.80
CA LEU A 326 -6.35 19.92 17.58
C LEU A 326 -6.05 21.21 18.36
N TYR A 327 -6.21 22.36 17.70
CA TYR A 327 -5.93 23.67 18.28
C TYR A 327 -6.90 24.02 19.41
N TYR A 328 -8.21 23.91 19.17
CA TYR A 328 -9.22 24.35 20.13
C TYR A 328 -9.48 23.34 21.25
N PHE A 329 -9.47 22.03 20.96
CA PHE A 329 -9.91 21.03 21.93
C PHE A 329 -8.75 20.31 22.63
N VAL A 330 -7.69 19.97 21.90
CA VAL A 330 -6.53 19.27 22.49
C VAL A 330 -5.54 20.27 23.09
N SER A 331 -5.45 21.48 22.54
CA SER A 331 -4.54 22.56 22.95
C SER A 331 -3.06 22.15 23.00
N SER A 332 -2.69 21.03 22.39
CA SER A 332 -1.31 20.53 22.33
C SER A 332 -0.63 20.98 21.05
N VAL A 333 0.21 22.01 21.19
CA VAL A 333 1.02 22.56 20.10
C VAL A 333 1.93 21.50 19.48
N PHE A 334 2.46 20.58 20.30
CA PHE A 334 3.30 19.48 19.83
C PHE A 334 2.55 18.57 18.85
N LEU A 335 1.34 18.12 19.21
CA LEU A 335 0.55 17.23 18.34
C LEU A 335 0.10 17.93 17.05
N LEU A 336 -0.20 19.23 17.12
CA LEU A 336 -0.52 20.05 15.95
C LEU A 336 0.65 20.11 14.98
N PHE A 337 1.86 20.45 15.46
CA PHE A 337 3.04 20.51 14.59
C PHE A 337 3.45 19.13 14.09
N ALA A 338 3.32 18.07 14.91
CA ALA A 338 3.57 16.71 14.47
C ALA A 338 2.63 16.30 13.32
N PHE A 339 1.33 16.58 13.44
CA PHE A 339 0.35 16.29 12.40
C PHE A 339 0.65 17.03 11.09
N LEU A 340 0.96 18.33 11.17
CA LEU A 340 1.33 19.13 9.99
C LEU A 340 2.62 18.63 9.35
N SER A 341 3.63 18.32 10.16
CA SER A 341 4.92 17.80 9.70
C SER A 341 4.76 16.50 8.93
N VAL A 342 3.98 15.54 9.47
CA VAL A 342 3.72 14.27 8.79
C VAL A 342 2.97 14.48 7.47
N ASN A 343 1.98 15.37 7.42
CA ASN A 343 1.27 15.67 6.18
C ASN A 343 2.19 16.29 5.11
N ILE A 344 3.04 17.25 5.49
CA ILE A 344 4.03 17.85 4.59
C ILE A 344 5.01 16.77 4.09
N ILE A 345 5.47 15.89 4.97
CA ILE A 345 6.35 14.78 4.61
C ILE A 345 5.66 13.86 3.60
N MET A 346 4.40 13.49 3.82
CA MET A 346 3.66 12.57 2.95
C MET A 346 3.35 13.17 1.57
N VAL A 347 3.02 14.46 1.49
CA VAL A 347 2.62 15.11 0.24
C VAL A 347 3.82 15.56 -0.60
N PHE A 348 4.90 16.03 0.02
CA PHE A 348 6.03 16.65 -0.68
C PHE A 348 7.35 15.89 -0.53
N LEU A 349 7.71 15.49 0.69
CA LEU A 349 9.00 14.84 0.93
C LEU A 349 9.02 13.40 0.39
N MET A 350 7.94 12.64 0.55
CA MET A 350 7.81 11.28 0.04
C MET A 350 7.95 11.17 -1.48
N PRO A 351 7.22 11.94 -2.32
CA PRO A 351 7.43 11.90 -3.77
C PRO A 351 8.83 12.37 -4.17
N TYR A 352 9.40 13.34 -3.43
CA TYR A 352 10.79 13.76 -3.65
C TYR A 352 11.78 12.62 -3.39
N LEU A 353 11.68 11.97 -2.23
CA LEU A 353 12.53 10.82 -1.87
C LEU A 353 12.31 9.63 -2.81
N PHE A 354 11.09 9.42 -3.28
CA PHE A 354 10.77 8.38 -4.25
C PHE A 354 11.47 8.63 -5.60
N ILE A 355 11.38 9.85 -6.14
CA ILE A 355 12.05 10.22 -7.39
C ILE A 355 13.57 10.19 -7.23
N PHE A 356 14.08 10.72 -6.11
CA PHE A 356 15.49 10.64 -5.76
C PHE A 356 15.97 9.18 -5.73
N SER A 357 15.20 8.30 -5.07
CA SER A 357 15.52 6.87 -5.01
C SER A 357 15.49 6.22 -6.40
N GLN A 358 14.56 6.62 -7.27
CA GLN A 358 14.49 6.12 -8.63
C GLN A 358 15.71 6.57 -9.45
N THR A 359 16.12 7.83 -9.36
CA THR A 359 17.26 8.35 -10.13
C THR A 359 18.59 7.75 -9.67
N HIS A 360 18.77 7.51 -8.37
CA HIS A 360 20.07 7.09 -7.82
C HIS A 360 20.22 5.57 -7.64
N TYR A 361 19.15 4.85 -7.31
CA TYR A 361 19.25 3.42 -6.98
C TYR A 361 18.67 2.49 -8.05
N LYS A 362 17.79 2.95 -8.95
CA LYS A 362 17.23 2.10 -9.99
C LYS A 362 18.21 2.00 -11.18
N GLN A 363 18.74 0.81 -11.38
CA GLN A 363 19.56 0.46 -12.54
C GLN A 363 18.81 -0.61 -13.34
N VAL A 364 18.32 -0.24 -14.53
CA VAL A 364 17.75 -1.19 -15.49
C VAL A 364 18.80 -1.42 -16.56
N LEU A 365 19.32 -2.64 -16.63
CA LEU A 365 20.23 -3.06 -17.70
C LEU A 365 19.38 -3.54 -18.85
N THR A 366 19.45 -2.85 -19.98
CA THR A 366 18.79 -3.23 -21.23
C THR A 366 19.80 -3.92 -22.15
N GLY A 367 19.50 -5.14 -22.58
CA GLY A 367 20.32 -5.94 -23.47
C GLY A 367 19.68 -6.19 -24.84
N PRO A 368 20.47 -6.65 -25.83
CA PRO A 368 20.00 -6.95 -27.18
C PRO A 368 19.01 -8.13 -27.26
N TRP A 369 18.93 -8.92 -26.18
CA TRP A 369 18.01 -10.05 -26.03
C TRP A 369 16.79 -9.74 -25.15
N ASP A 370 16.65 -8.49 -24.69
CA ASP A 370 15.46 -8.09 -23.94
C ASP A 370 14.23 -8.07 -24.84
N GLU A 371 13.08 -8.30 -24.21
CA GLU A 371 11.80 -8.26 -24.91
C GLU A 371 11.59 -6.89 -25.56
N ALA A 372 11.23 -6.89 -26.85
CA ALA A 372 10.93 -5.66 -27.56
C ALA A 372 9.69 -4.99 -26.92
N SER A 373 9.90 -3.93 -26.15
CA SER A 373 8.82 -3.15 -25.58
C SER A 373 8.26 -2.21 -26.65
N VAL A 374 7.02 -2.44 -27.10
CA VAL A 374 6.34 -1.50 -27.99
C VAL A 374 5.95 -0.26 -27.19
N HIS A 375 6.50 0.90 -27.54
CA HIS A 375 6.13 2.14 -26.86
C HIS A 375 4.62 2.41 -27.01
N PRO A 376 3.92 2.92 -25.97
CA PRO A 376 2.47 3.09 -25.98
C PRO A 376 1.94 3.93 -27.16
N ILE A 377 2.71 4.94 -27.58
CA ILE A 377 2.39 5.81 -28.72
C ILE A 377 2.45 5.03 -30.04
N GLU A 378 3.40 4.12 -30.15
CA GLU A 378 3.58 3.26 -31.32
C GLU A 378 2.53 2.17 -31.35
N TYR A 379 2.16 1.63 -30.19
CA TYR A 379 1.01 0.73 -30.04
C TYR A 379 -0.30 1.38 -30.48
N GLU A 380 -0.59 2.61 -30.05
CA GLU A 380 -1.78 3.38 -30.50
C GLU A 380 -1.77 3.59 -32.02
N LYS A 381 -0.62 3.95 -32.61
CA LYS A 381 -0.49 4.08 -34.07
C LYS A 381 -0.70 2.76 -34.80
N ILE A 382 -0.11 1.67 -34.31
CA ILE A 382 -0.26 0.32 -34.88
C ILE A 382 -1.71 -0.13 -34.76
N LYS A 383 -2.34 0.06 -33.60
CA LYS A 383 -3.75 -0.26 -33.35
C LYS A 383 -4.66 0.53 -34.29
N ASN A 384 -4.48 1.84 -34.41
CA ASN A 384 -5.28 2.69 -35.30
C ASN A 384 -5.07 2.32 -36.78
N TYR A 385 -3.84 2.00 -37.17
CA TYR A 385 -3.53 1.48 -38.52
C TYR A 385 -4.23 0.15 -38.80
N LEU A 386 -4.18 -0.81 -37.87
CA LEU A 386 -4.83 -2.12 -38.02
C LEU A 386 -6.36 -2.01 -38.06
N VAL A 387 -6.94 -1.09 -37.28
CA VAL A 387 -8.38 -0.80 -37.31
C VAL A 387 -8.79 -0.14 -38.62
N SER A 388 -7.97 0.74 -39.19
CA SER A 388 -8.25 1.40 -40.48
C SER A 388 -8.18 0.48 -41.71
N LYS A 389 -7.58 -0.71 -41.55
CA LYS A 389 -7.34 -1.68 -42.64
C LYS A 389 -8.35 -2.84 -42.63
N LYS A 390 -9.22 -2.91 -41.63
CA LYS A 390 -10.41 -3.76 -41.57
C LYS A 390 -11.61 -2.97 -42.06
#